data_AF-A0A372DDH0-F1
#
_entry.id   AF-A0A372DDH0-F1
#
_cell.length_a   1.000
_cell.length_b   1.000
_cell.length_c   1.000
_cell.angle_alpha   90.00
_cell.angle_beta   90.00
_cell.angle_gamma   90.00
#
_symmetry.space_group_name_H-M   'P 1'
#
loop_
_entity.id
_entity.type
_entity.pdbx_description
1 polymer ?
#
loop_
_entity_poly.entity_id
_entity_poly.type
_entity_poly.pdbx_seq_one_letter_code
_entity_poly.pdbx_strand_id
1 'polypeptide(L)'
;MLLPQTIRDYVKAQFPIEQQETVLGILVNYPQDPAATAHTEQVLMAALTLAGSNLGQLKAYVEVAIEDEAELLGWAAAAGMHP
;
A
#
# COMPACT_ATOMS: atom_id res chain seq x y z
N MET A 1 -14.52 -1.91 5.42
CA MET A 1 -13.39 -2.70 5.92
C MET A 1 -12.34 -1.74 6.45
N LEU A 2 -11.52 -2.16 7.42
CA LEU A 2 -10.52 -1.30 8.06
C LEU A 2 -9.13 -1.78 7.64
N LEU A 3 -8.31 -0.86 7.10
CA LEU A 3 -6.88 -1.10 6.84
C LEU A 3 -6.17 -1.71 8.06
N PRO A 4 -5.20 -2.61 7.85
CA PRO A 4 -4.39 -3.17 8.91
C PRO A 4 -3.70 -2.09 9.75
N GLN A 5 -3.50 -2.35 11.04
CA GLN A 5 -2.94 -1.36 11.97
C GLN A 5 -1.53 -0.94 11.56
N THR A 6 -0.70 -1.89 11.12
CA THR A 6 0.67 -1.67 10.63
C THR A 6 0.72 -0.64 9.50
N ILE A 7 -0.22 -0.71 8.56
CA ILE A 7 -0.32 0.24 7.45
C ILE A 7 -0.67 1.64 7.95
N ARG A 8 -1.63 1.75 8.90
CA ARG A 8 -2.01 3.04 9.48
C ARG A 8 -0.85 3.70 10.22
N ASP A 9 -0.10 2.91 10.96
CA ASP A 9 1.05 3.42 11.74
C ASP A 9 2.19 3.85 10.82
N TYR A 10 2.43 3.10 9.74
CA TYR A 10 3.38 3.51 8.70
C TYR A 10 2.97 4.84 8.06
N VAL A 11 1.70 5.00 7.67
CA VAL A 11 1.22 6.24 7.05
C VAL A 11 1.38 7.43 8.00
N LYS A 12 1.10 7.25 9.29
CA LYS A 12 1.32 8.29 10.30
C LYS A 12 2.78 8.68 10.48
N ALA A 13 3.70 7.72 10.36
CA ALA A 13 5.12 7.95 10.54
C ALA A 13 5.79 8.59 9.31
N GLN A 14 5.30 8.27 8.10
CA GLN A 14 5.97 8.65 6.85
C GLN A 14 5.33 9.85 6.14
N PHE A 15 4.07 10.17 6.43
CA PHE A 15 3.34 11.24 5.72
C PHE A 15 2.94 12.39 6.66
N PRO A 16 3.02 13.65 6.18
CA PRO A 16 2.47 14.81 6.89
C PRO A 16 0.98 14.64 7.19
N ILE A 17 0.51 15.24 8.30
CA ILE A 17 -0.86 15.03 8.80
C ILE A 17 -1.92 15.39 7.74
N GLU A 18 -1.66 16.41 6.93
CA GLU A 18 -2.52 16.87 5.83
C GLU A 18 -2.62 15.87 4.66
N GLN A 19 -1.66 14.95 4.52
CA GLN A 19 -1.67 13.92 3.47
C GLN A 19 -2.19 12.57 3.96
N GLN A 20 -2.19 12.32 5.28
CA GLN A 20 -2.54 11.01 5.84
C GLN A 20 -3.94 10.55 5.45
N GLU A 21 -4.95 11.42 5.51
CA GLU A 21 -6.32 11.05 5.11
C GLU A 21 -6.40 10.68 3.62
N THR A 22 -5.67 11.39 2.76
CA THR A 22 -5.63 11.10 1.32
C THR A 22 -4.96 9.76 1.06
N VAL A 23 -3.82 9.50 1.72
CA VAL A 23 -3.10 8.22 1.61
C VAL A 23 -3.99 7.07 2.07
N LEU A 24 -4.61 7.18 3.25
CA LEU A 24 -5.54 6.16 3.75
C LEU A 24 -6.72 5.97 2.80
N GLY A 25 -7.26 7.06 2.25
CA GLY A 25 -8.34 7.04 1.26
C GLY A 25 -7.98 6.34 -0.06
N ILE A 26 -6.71 6.37 -0.46
CA ILE A 26 -6.21 5.60 -1.61
C ILE A 26 -6.14 4.10 -1.24
N LEU A 27 -5.50 3.79 -0.11
CA LEU A 27 -5.23 2.40 0.30
C LEU A 27 -6.50 1.60 0.59
N VAL A 28 -7.57 2.24 1.08
CA VAL A 28 -8.85 1.54 1.32
C VAL A 28 -9.53 1.00 0.06
N ASN A 29 -9.12 1.44 -1.14
CA ASN A 29 -9.69 0.96 -2.41
C ASN A 29 -9.17 -0.42 -2.80
N TYR A 30 -8.02 -0.84 -2.27
CA TYR A 30 -7.54 -2.21 -2.44
C TYR A 30 -8.49 -3.18 -1.71
N PRO A 31 -8.95 -4.27 -2.35
CA PRO A 31 -9.81 -5.26 -1.72
C PRO A 31 -9.06 -5.96 -0.60
N GLN A 32 -9.64 -5.93 0.60
CA GLN A 32 -9.02 -6.48 1.80
C GLN A 32 -9.77 -7.73 2.21
N ASP A 33 -9.03 -8.83 2.44
CA ASP A 33 -9.57 -10.02 3.07
C ASP A 33 -9.18 -10.03 4.57
N PRO A 34 -10.15 -9.93 5.50
CA PRO A 34 -9.88 -10.05 6.93
C PRO A 34 -9.13 -11.34 7.32
N ALA A 35 -9.34 -12.44 6.58
CA ALA A 35 -8.66 -13.71 6.81
C ALA A 35 -7.20 -13.71 6.33
N ALA A 36 -6.83 -12.81 5.40
CA ALA A 36 -5.50 -12.69 4.81
C ALA A 36 -4.85 -11.32 5.11
N THR A 37 -4.93 -10.88 6.37
CA THR A 37 -4.42 -9.57 6.81
C THR A 37 -2.93 -9.41 6.51
N ALA A 38 -2.10 -10.44 6.74
CA ALA A 38 -0.66 -10.38 6.47
C ALA A 38 -0.34 -10.17 4.98
N HIS A 39 -1.11 -10.81 4.09
CA HIS A 39 -0.98 -10.64 2.65
C HIS A 39 -1.39 -9.21 2.22
N THR A 40 -2.51 -8.73 2.75
CA THR A 40 -2.96 -7.34 2.54
C THR A 40 -1.89 -6.34 2.99
N GLU A 41 -1.25 -6.57 4.15
CA GLU A 41 -0.16 -5.72 4.63
C GLU A 41 1.03 -5.72 3.66
N GLN A 42 1.43 -6.88 3.17
CA GLN A 42 2.54 -7.01 2.22
C GLN A 42 2.28 -6.21 0.93
N VAL A 43 1.11 -6.38 0.32
CA VAL A 43 0.75 -5.71 -0.94
C VAL A 43 0.67 -4.19 -0.76
N LEU A 44 0.02 -3.72 0.30
CA LEU A 44 -0.10 -2.29 0.56
C LEU A 44 1.24 -1.65 0.94
N MET A 45 2.10 -2.36 1.67
CA MET A 45 3.46 -1.88 1.96
C MET A 45 4.31 -1.79 0.71
N ALA A 46 4.13 -2.71 -0.25
CA ALA A 46 4.79 -2.64 -1.55
C ALA A 46 4.37 -1.40 -2.34
N ALA A 47 3.06 -1.13 -2.43
CA ALA A 47 2.56 0.07 -3.08
C ALA A 47 3.10 1.36 -2.43
N LEU A 48 3.10 1.42 -1.09
CA LEU A 48 3.64 2.55 -0.33
C LEU A 48 5.14 2.76 -0.57
N THR A 49 5.92 1.68 -0.55
CA THR A 49 7.38 1.76 -0.72
C THR A 49 7.75 2.18 -2.14
N LEU A 50 7.09 1.61 -3.15
CA LEU A 50 7.32 1.97 -4.55
C LEU A 50 6.88 3.42 -4.85
N ALA A 51 5.79 3.88 -4.24
CA ALA A 51 5.31 5.26 -4.41
C ALA A 51 6.17 6.30 -3.68
N GLY A 52 6.79 5.91 -2.57
CA GLY A 52 7.36 6.85 -1.61
C GLY A 52 6.33 7.90 -1.19
N SER A 53 6.66 9.18 -1.34
CA SER A 53 5.76 10.29 -1.01
C SER A 53 4.87 10.75 -2.18
N ASN A 54 4.89 10.08 -3.34
CA ASN A 54 4.10 10.50 -4.51
C ASN A 54 2.71 9.86 -4.50
N LEU A 55 1.69 10.67 -4.15
CA LEU A 55 0.29 10.21 -4.06
C LEU A 55 -0.29 9.72 -5.39
N GLY A 56 0.14 10.30 -6.51
CA GLY A 56 -0.30 9.88 -7.84
C GLY A 56 0.23 8.49 -8.20
N GLN A 57 1.50 8.23 -7.88
CA GLN A 57 2.08 6.89 -8.04
C GLN A 57 1.47 5.88 -7.06
N LEU A 58 1.21 6.28 -5.82
CA LEU A 58 0.53 5.40 -4.85
C LEU A 58 -0.81 4.93 -5.38
N LYS A 59 -1.61 5.84 -5.94
CA LYS A 59 -2.89 5.49 -6.54
C LYS A 59 -2.71 4.50 -7.69
N ALA A 60 -1.76 4.75 -8.60
CA ALA A 60 -1.50 3.86 -9.72
C ALA A 60 -1.03 2.47 -9.27
N TYR A 61 -0.15 2.37 -8.26
CA TYR A 61 0.31 1.08 -7.74
C TYR A 61 -0.79 0.31 -7.02
N VAL A 62 -1.71 0.99 -6.34
CA VAL A 62 -2.90 0.33 -5.77
C VAL A 62 -3.83 -0.17 -6.87
N GLU A 63 -4.01 0.58 -7.97
CA GLU A 63 -4.77 0.10 -9.13
C GLU A 63 -4.12 -1.15 -9.76
N VAL A 64 -2.79 -1.16 -9.91
CA VAL A 64 -2.07 -2.37 -10.36
C VAL A 64 -2.27 -3.53 -9.39
N ALA A 65 -2.18 -3.31 -8.07
CA ALA A 65 -2.42 -4.38 -7.09
C ALA A 65 -3.83 -4.98 -7.17
N ILE A 66 -4.84 -4.19 -7.56
CA ILE A 66 -6.20 -4.68 -7.73
C ILE A 66 -6.31 -5.59 -8.96
N GLU A 67 -5.55 -5.30 -10.02
CA GLU A 67 -5.57 -6.05 -11.28
C GLU A 67 -4.63 -7.26 -11.26
N ASP A 68 -3.39 -7.07 -10.80
CA ASP A 68 -2.32 -8.06 -10.71
C ASP A 68 -1.38 -7.76 -9.53
N GLU A 69 -1.63 -8.40 -8.39
CA GLU A 69 -0.77 -8.29 -7.20
C GLU A 69 0.65 -8.80 -7.45
N ALA A 70 0.82 -9.82 -8.30
CA ALA A 70 2.12 -10.42 -8.56
C ALA A 70 3.02 -9.46 -9.35
N GLU A 71 2.45 -8.65 -10.23
CA GLU A 71 3.17 -7.59 -10.94
C GLU A 71 3.71 -6.54 -9.96
N LEU A 72 2.86 -6.00 -9.08
CA LEU A 72 3.29 -5.02 -8.08
C LEU A 72 4.38 -5.61 -7.16
N LEU A 73 4.18 -6.82 -6.65
CA LEU A 73 5.14 -7.49 -5.77
C LEU A 73 6.46 -7.79 -6.51
N GLY A 74 6.41 -8.10 -7.80
CA GLY A 74 7.58 -8.25 -8.65
C GLY A 74 8.40 -6.96 -8.77
N TRP A 75 7.73 -5.82 -8.96
CA TRP A 75 8.40 -4.51 -8.98
C TRP A 75 9.01 -4.16 -7.63
N ALA A 76 8.30 -4.42 -6.54
CA ALA A 76 8.80 -4.24 -5.18
C ALA A 76 10.05 -5.09 -4.92
N ALA A 77 10.05 -6.35 -5.35
CA ALA A 77 11.21 -7.23 -5.26
C ALA A 77 12.39 -6.71 -6.07
N ALA A 78 12.15 -6.20 -7.29
CA ALA A 78 13.18 -5.57 -8.12
C ALA A 78 13.74 -4.28 -7.50
N ALA A 79 12.93 -3.55 -6.72
CA ALA A 79 13.34 -2.38 -5.95
C ALA A 79 14.11 -2.73 -4.66
N GLY A 80 14.30 -4.02 -4.36
CA GLY A 80 15.05 -4.50 -3.21
C GLY A 80 14.21 -4.78 -1.97
N MET A 81 12.87 -4.80 -2.06
CA MET A 81 12.05 -5.33 -0.98
C MET A 81 12.05 -6.86 -1.04
N HIS A 82 12.68 -7.49 -0.05
CA HIS A 82 12.53 -8.92 0.15
C HIS A 82 11.30 -9.19 1.05
N PRO A 83 10.46 -10.19 0.72
CA PRO A 83 9.33 -10.58 1.56
C PRO A 83 9.75 -11.08 2.94
#